data_AF-A0A937ZID1-F1
#
_entry.id   AF-A0A937ZID1-F1
#
_cell.length_a   1.000
_cell.length_b   1.000
_cell.length_c   1.000
_cell.angle_alpha   90.00
_cell.angle_beta   90.00
_cell.angle_gamma   90.00
#
_symmetry.space_group_name_H-M   'P 1'
#
loop_
_entity.id
_entity.type
_entity.pdbx_description
1 polymer ?
#
loop_
_entity_poly.entity_id
_entity_poly.type
_entity_poly.pdbx_seq_one_letter_code
_entity_poly.pdbx_strand_id
1 'polypeptide(L)'
;MIRRLAVASLFAFAIHAGAAGLRPFDAQSLAAIRAAEAGKPFVLAFWSTTCEPCREDMKVLKAAQRKFPGVRVHLVAVDPPSERATIESFLRRYDPGRATRWAFADNFSERVRYAVDPAWRGELPRTYLFDRTHRAESVSGALTEPELLRWFARQAR
;
A
#
# COMPACT_ATOMS: atom_id res chain seq x y z
N MET A 1 -6.81 44.36 43.50
CA MET A 1 -7.24 42.96 43.29
C MET A 1 -7.63 42.77 41.82
N ILE A 2 -6.68 42.40 40.96
CA ILE A 2 -6.92 42.21 39.52
C ILE A 2 -7.06 40.70 39.27
N ARG A 3 -8.30 40.25 39.02
CA ARG A 3 -8.65 38.88 38.62
C ARG A 3 -8.02 38.60 37.25
N ARG A 4 -7.00 37.75 37.21
CA ARG A 4 -6.47 37.21 35.95
C ARG A 4 -7.47 36.18 35.42
N LEU A 5 -8.22 36.55 34.39
CA LEU A 5 -9.05 35.63 33.62
C LEU A 5 -8.13 34.70 32.83
N ALA A 6 -8.17 33.41 33.15
CA ALA A 6 -7.47 32.38 32.41
C ALA A 6 -8.17 32.16 31.06
N VAL A 7 -7.50 32.53 29.96
CA VAL A 7 -7.94 32.19 28.61
C VAL A 7 -7.48 30.75 28.34
N ALA A 8 -8.39 29.79 28.47
CA ALA A 8 -8.15 28.42 28.04
C ALA A 8 -8.25 28.36 26.50
N SER A 9 -7.10 28.43 25.82
CA SER A 9 -7.03 28.20 24.37
C SER A 9 -7.29 26.72 24.07
N LEU A 10 -8.51 26.43 23.63
CA LEU A 10 -8.87 25.18 22.96
C LEU A 10 -8.10 25.10 21.64
N PHE A 11 -6.95 24.42 21.63
CA PHE A 11 -6.31 23.97 20.40
C PHE A 11 -7.19 22.88 19.78
N ALA A 12 -8.05 23.29 18.84
CA ALA A 12 -8.75 22.36 17.97
C ALA A 12 -7.73 21.66 17.08
N PHE A 13 -7.32 20.45 17.48
CA PHE A 13 -6.55 19.55 16.61
C PHE A 13 -7.47 19.09 15.48
N ALA A 14 -7.48 19.84 14.38
CA ALA A 14 -8.14 19.40 13.16
C ALA A 14 -7.35 18.21 12.60
N ILE A 15 -7.79 16.99 12.93
CA ILE A 15 -7.32 15.77 12.30
C ILE A 15 -7.78 15.82 10.85
N HIS A 16 -6.95 16.41 9.98
CA HIS A 16 -7.10 16.28 8.54
C HIS A 16 -6.76 14.84 8.18
N ALA A 17 -7.77 13.96 8.19
CA ALA A 17 -7.74 12.73 7.44
C ALA A 17 -7.83 13.10 5.95
N GLY A 18 -6.74 13.65 5.41
CA GLY A 18 -6.63 13.95 3.99
C GLY A 18 -6.79 12.66 3.21
N ALA A 19 -7.69 12.66 2.22
CA ALA A 19 -7.75 11.63 1.20
C ALA A 19 -6.32 11.43 0.68
N ALA A 20 -5.71 10.31 1.06
CA ALA A 20 -4.30 10.08 0.78
C ALA A 20 -4.13 9.93 -0.73
N GLY A 21 -3.65 11.01 -1.36
CA GLY A 21 -3.42 11.08 -2.79
C GLY A 21 -2.40 10.06 -3.27
N LEU A 22 -2.37 9.85 -4.59
CA LEU A 22 -1.44 8.93 -5.24
C LEU A 22 0.00 9.44 -5.09
N ARG A 23 0.82 8.69 -4.34
CA ARG A 23 2.23 9.01 -4.04
C ARG A 23 3.16 8.48 -5.15
N PRO A 24 4.28 9.15 -5.44
CA PRO A 24 5.28 8.62 -6.37
C PRO A 24 5.99 7.40 -5.76
N PHE A 25 6.23 6.37 -6.57
CA PHE A 25 7.01 5.19 -6.24
C PHE A 25 8.24 5.10 -7.16
N ASP A 26 9.40 5.10 -6.56
CA ASP A 26 10.70 5.05 -7.21
C ASP A 26 11.60 3.97 -6.58
N ALA A 27 12.87 3.93 -6.98
CA ALA A 27 13.84 2.95 -6.50
C ALA A 27 14.14 3.06 -4.99
N GLN A 28 13.87 4.22 -4.36
CA GLN A 28 14.07 4.42 -2.92
C GLN A 28 12.81 4.10 -2.10
N SER A 29 11.65 4.05 -2.73
CA SER A 29 10.35 3.98 -2.06
C SER A 29 10.17 2.72 -1.20
N LEU A 30 10.65 1.56 -1.64
CA LEU A 30 10.61 0.34 -0.82
C LEU A 30 11.43 0.47 0.46
N ALA A 31 12.65 1.03 0.36
CA ALA A 31 13.49 1.25 1.53
C ALA A 31 12.81 2.21 2.53
N ALA A 32 12.18 3.27 2.03
CA ALA A 32 11.41 4.21 2.86
C ALA A 32 10.19 3.54 3.52
N ILE A 33 9.46 2.70 2.80
CA ILE A 33 8.33 1.92 3.35
C ILE A 33 8.81 0.99 4.46
N ARG A 34 9.91 0.24 4.23
CA ARG A 34 10.50 -0.63 5.25
C ARG A 34 10.94 0.16 6.48
N ALA A 35 11.50 1.36 6.33
CA ALA A 35 11.84 2.19 7.48
C ALA A 35 10.58 2.65 8.25
N ALA A 36 9.52 3.06 7.53
CA ALA A 36 8.27 3.53 8.15
C ALA A 36 7.46 2.43 8.84
N GLU A 37 7.57 1.18 8.35
CA GLU A 37 6.90 0.00 8.91
C GLU A 37 7.82 -0.85 9.81
N ALA A 38 8.93 -0.28 10.32
CA ALA A 38 9.87 -1.01 11.18
C ALA A 38 9.16 -1.78 12.32
N GLY A 39 9.45 -3.08 12.40
CA GLY A 39 8.89 -3.99 13.41
C GLY A 39 7.43 -4.41 13.18
N LYS A 40 6.82 -3.99 12.05
CA LYS A 40 5.43 -4.27 11.69
C LYS A 40 5.35 -5.07 10.40
N PRO A 41 4.36 -5.97 10.27
CA PRO A 41 4.11 -6.65 9.02
C PRO A 41 3.42 -5.71 8.03
N PHE A 42 3.72 -5.85 6.74
CA PHE A 42 3.01 -5.13 5.69
C PHE A 42 2.96 -5.91 4.37
N VAL A 43 2.03 -5.52 3.50
CA VAL A 43 1.88 -6.05 2.15
C VAL A 43 2.20 -4.97 1.14
N LEU A 44 2.97 -5.33 0.10
CA LEU A 44 3.25 -4.49 -1.06
C LEU A 44 2.71 -5.19 -2.30
N ALA A 45 1.61 -4.67 -2.87
CA ALA A 45 0.92 -5.28 -4.00
C ALA A 45 1.05 -4.40 -5.24
N PHE A 46 1.69 -4.94 -6.28
CA PHE A 46 1.86 -4.31 -7.58
C PHE A 46 0.73 -4.72 -8.52
N TRP A 47 0.14 -3.74 -9.20
CA TRP A 47 -1.02 -3.90 -10.07
C TRP A 47 -0.95 -2.96 -11.27
N SER A 48 -1.81 -3.18 -12.26
CA SER A 48 -2.04 -2.25 -13.38
C SER A 48 -3.54 -2.12 -13.64
N THR A 49 -3.95 -0.98 -14.20
CA THR A 49 -5.32 -0.73 -14.64
C THR A 49 -5.79 -1.72 -15.73
N THR A 50 -4.86 -2.30 -16.48
CA THR A 50 -5.11 -3.26 -17.57
C THR A 50 -4.98 -4.72 -17.15
N CYS A 51 -4.65 -4.99 -15.88
CA CYS A 51 -4.54 -6.33 -15.31
C CYS A 51 -5.89 -6.81 -14.78
N GLU A 52 -6.54 -7.74 -15.48
CA GLU A 52 -7.82 -8.33 -15.04
C GLU A 52 -7.72 -8.99 -13.65
N PRO A 53 -6.74 -9.89 -13.38
CA PRO A 53 -6.69 -10.59 -12.09
C PRO A 53 -6.45 -9.63 -10.92
N CYS A 54 -5.77 -8.51 -11.17
CA CYS A 54 -5.51 -7.50 -10.15
C CYS A 54 -6.80 -6.91 -9.55
N ARG A 55 -7.94 -6.93 -10.28
CA ARG A 55 -9.22 -6.48 -9.73
C ARG A 55 -9.77 -7.41 -8.65
N GLU A 56 -9.58 -8.72 -8.82
CA GLU A 56 -10.00 -9.70 -7.83
C GLU A 56 -9.08 -9.63 -6.59
N ASP A 57 -7.78 -9.41 -6.78
CA ASP A 57 -6.84 -9.19 -5.69
C ASP A 57 -7.26 -8.03 -4.77
N MET A 58 -7.83 -6.96 -5.32
CA MET A 58 -8.34 -5.86 -4.49
C MET A 58 -9.47 -6.29 -3.55
N LYS A 59 -10.35 -7.20 -3.97
CA LYS A 59 -11.42 -7.76 -3.11
C LYS A 59 -10.81 -8.61 -2.00
N VAL A 60 -9.83 -9.45 -2.35
CA VAL A 60 -9.11 -10.31 -1.42
C VAL A 60 -8.35 -9.48 -0.37
N LEU A 61 -7.65 -8.43 -0.79
CA LEU A 61 -6.99 -7.48 0.10
C LEU A 61 -7.99 -6.79 1.03
N LYS A 62 -9.13 -6.31 0.51
CA LYS A 62 -10.19 -5.69 1.32
C LYS A 62 -10.71 -6.63 2.40
N ALA A 63 -10.94 -7.90 2.08
CA ALA A 63 -11.39 -8.91 3.05
C ALA A 63 -10.35 -9.12 4.17
N ALA A 64 -9.07 -9.25 3.81
CA ALA A 64 -7.98 -9.41 4.78
C ALA A 64 -7.83 -8.18 5.69
N GLN A 65 -7.86 -6.96 5.14
CA GLN A 65 -7.74 -5.73 5.91
C GLN A 65 -8.91 -5.50 6.87
N ARG A 66 -10.12 -5.92 6.50
CA ARG A 66 -11.29 -5.88 7.41
C ARG A 66 -11.10 -6.78 8.62
N LYS A 67 -10.55 -7.98 8.43
CA LYS A 67 -10.35 -8.96 9.51
C LYS A 67 -9.13 -8.64 10.36
N PHE A 68 -8.09 -8.06 9.76
CA PHE A 68 -6.79 -7.83 10.38
C PHE A 68 -6.30 -6.39 10.13
N PRO A 69 -6.91 -5.39 10.80
CA PRO A 69 -6.63 -3.98 10.55
C PRO A 69 -5.20 -3.53 10.93
N GLY A 70 -4.44 -4.36 11.65
CA GLY A 70 -3.06 -4.08 12.07
C GLY A 70 -2.02 -4.23 10.97
N VAL A 71 -2.35 -4.89 9.86
CA VAL A 71 -1.43 -5.09 8.72
C VAL A 71 -1.68 -4.01 7.67
N ARG A 72 -0.62 -3.26 7.33
CA ARG A 72 -0.66 -2.20 6.32
C ARG A 72 -0.61 -2.81 4.91
N VAL A 73 -1.34 -2.20 3.97
CA VAL A 73 -1.26 -2.54 2.54
C VAL A 73 -0.76 -1.31 1.78
N HIS A 74 0.24 -1.50 0.93
CA HIS A 74 0.77 -0.53 -0.01
C HIS A 74 0.42 -1.03 -1.41
N LEU A 75 -0.45 -0.29 -2.11
CA LEU A 75 -0.82 -0.56 -3.49
C LEU A 75 0.08 0.26 -4.42
N VAL A 76 0.72 -0.40 -5.39
CA VAL A 76 1.62 0.26 -6.34
C VAL A 76 1.14 0.00 -7.75
N ALA A 77 0.59 1.03 -8.40
CA ALA A 77 0.31 0.99 -9.82
C ALA A 77 1.64 1.04 -10.60
N VAL A 78 1.81 0.12 -11.54
CA VAL A 78 2.97 0.09 -12.44
C VAL A 78 2.69 0.78 -13.78
N ASP A 79 1.45 1.24 -13.99
CA ASP A 79 1.07 2.02 -15.16
C ASP A 79 1.95 3.30 -15.25
N PRO A 80 2.28 3.77 -16.46
CA PRO A 80 3.16 4.92 -16.63
C PRO A 80 2.55 6.20 -16.03
N PRO A 81 3.37 7.21 -15.66
CA PRO A 81 2.88 8.47 -15.11
C PRO A 81 1.84 9.19 -15.99
N SER A 82 1.89 9.00 -17.31
CA SER A 82 0.91 9.53 -18.27
C SER A 82 -0.51 9.00 -18.03
N GLU A 83 -0.66 7.86 -17.38
CA GLU A 83 -1.95 7.20 -17.10
C GLU A 83 -2.49 7.50 -15.70
N ARG A 84 -1.96 8.51 -15.01
CA ARG A 84 -2.38 8.89 -13.65
C ARG A 84 -3.90 9.02 -13.49
N ALA A 85 -4.60 9.64 -14.44
CA ALA A 85 -6.05 9.78 -14.40
C ALA A 85 -6.79 8.42 -14.47
N THR A 86 -6.25 7.47 -15.24
CA THR A 86 -6.77 6.09 -15.34
C THR A 86 -6.56 5.35 -14.03
N ILE A 87 -5.37 5.47 -13.42
CA ILE A 87 -5.05 4.89 -12.10
C ILE A 87 -6.04 5.41 -11.05
N GLU A 88 -6.24 6.72 -10.99
CA GLU A 88 -7.19 7.34 -10.04
C GLU A 88 -8.63 6.89 -10.29
N SER A 89 -9.03 6.71 -11.55
CA SER A 89 -10.35 6.17 -11.93
C SER A 89 -10.54 4.70 -11.54
N PHE A 90 -9.48 3.91 -11.64
CA PHE A 90 -9.48 2.54 -11.16
C PHE A 90 -9.63 2.49 -9.64
N LEU A 91 -8.83 3.28 -8.90
CA LEU A 91 -8.86 3.32 -7.44
C LEU A 91 -10.21 3.78 -6.89
N ARG A 92 -10.91 4.72 -7.55
CA ARG A 92 -12.28 5.09 -7.15
C ARG A 92 -13.26 3.91 -7.14
N ARG A 93 -13.01 2.88 -7.95
CA ARG A 93 -13.89 1.71 -8.11
C ARG A 93 -13.44 0.50 -7.29
N TYR A 94 -12.14 0.23 -7.26
CA TYR A 94 -11.62 -1.05 -6.78
C TYR A 94 -10.75 -0.95 -5.53
N ASP A 95 -10.47 0.24 -5.00
CA ASP A 95 -9.57 0.37 -3.86
C ASP A 95 -10.05 -0.43 -2.62
N PRO A 96 -9.16 -1.19 -1.95
CA PRO A 96 -9.49 -2.02 -0.79
C PRO A 96 -9.74 -1.22 0.51
N GLY A 97 -9.58 0.11 0.47
CA GLY A 97 -9.85 1.03 1.55
C GLY A 97 -8.60 1.43 2.31
N ARG A 98 -8.18 0.62 3.29
CA ARG A 98 -7.12 0.96 4.25
C ARG A 98 -5.70 0.81 3.67
N ALA A 99 -5.47 1.32 2.47
CA ALA A 99 -4.18 1.22 1.78
C ALA A 99 -3.49 2.57 1.61
N THR A 100 -2.16 2.54 1.53
CA THR A 100 -1.38 3.63 0.96
C THR A 100 -1.28 3.42 -0.55
N ARG A 101 -1.55 4.47 -1.33
CA ARG A 101 -1.63 4.41 -2.79
C ARG A 101 -0.37 5.01 -3.41
N TRP A 102 0.22 4.27 -4.32
CA TRP A 102 1.42 4.66 -5.03
C TRP A 102 1.26 4.41 -6.53
N ALA A 103 2.01 5.15 -7.34
CA ALA A 103 2.22 4.87 -8.76
C ALA A 103 3.66 5.14 -9.12
N PHE A 104 4.18 4.44 -10.14
CA PHE A 104 5.54 4.67 -10.62
C PHE A 104 5.79 6.15 -10.93
N ALA A 105 6.93 6.66 -10.45
CA ALA A 105 7.27 8.08 -10.52
C ALA A 105 7.72 8.52 -11.92
N ASP A 106 8.27 7.60 -12.70
CA ASP A 106 8.81 7.84 -14.03
C ASP A 106 8.60 6.61 -14.95
N ASN A 107 9.06 6.72 -16.20
CA ASN A 107 8.96 5.64 -17.18
C ASN A 107 10.08 4.57 -17.06
N PHE A 108 11.02 4.72 -16.12
CA PHE A 108 12.16 3.80 -15.94
C PHE A 108 11.78 2.65 -15.00
N SER A 109 10.75 1.90 -15.41
CA SER A 109 10.14 0.82 -14.63
C SER A 109 11.14 -0.27 -14.22
N GLU A 110 12.12 -0.57 -15.08
CA GLU A 110 13.15 -1.60 -14.90
C GLU A 110 13.97 -1.35 -13.64
N ARG A 111 14.36 -0.08 -13.42
CA ARG A 111 15.16 0.34 -12.27
C ARG A 111 14.37 0.19 -10.97
N VAL A 112 13.09 0.57 -11.00
CA VAL A 112 12.18 0.40 -9.87
C VAL A 112 11.99 -1.08 -9.56
N ARG A 113 11.73 -1.90 -10.57
CA ARG A 113 11.55 -3.36 -10.43
C ARG A 113 12.80 -4.02 -9.84
N TYR A 114 13.98 -3.68 -10.36
CA TYR A 114 15.26 -4.19 -9.85
C TYR A 114 15.50 -3.81 -8.39
N ALA A 115 15.17 -2.58 -8.00
CA ALA A 115 15.29 -2.13 -6.61
C ALA A 115 14.31 -2.82 -5.66
N VAL A 116 13.16 -3.28 -6.16
CA VAL A 116 12.18 -4.07 -5.40
C VAL A 116 12.65 -5.52 -5.28
N ASP A 117 12.97 -6.15 -6.40
CA ASP A 117 13.39 -7.55 -6.50
C ASP A 117 14.09 -7.79 -7.86
N PRO A 118 15.41 -8.07 -7.88
CA PRO A 118 16.14 -8.38 -9.11
C PRO A 118 15.62 -9.60 -9.89
N ALA A 119 14.89 -10.51 -9.23
CA ALA A 119 14.29 -11.67 -9.89
C ALA A 119 12.93 -11.36 -10.54
N TRP A 120 12.31 -10.23 -10.22
CA TRP A 120 10.99 -9.87 -10.75
C TRP A 120 11.08 -9.47 -12.23
N ARG A 121 10.33 -10.16 -13.09
CA ARG A 121 10.37 -9.93 -14.55
C ARG A 121 9.31 -8.94 -15.04
N GLY A 122 8.52 -8.38 -14.13
CA GLY A 122 7.41 -7.48 -14.46
C GLY A 122 6.09 -8.21 -14.64
N GLU A 123 6.00 -9.50 -14.29
CA GLU A 123 4.73 -10.20 -14.25
C GLU A 123 3.78 -9.57 -13.23
N LEU A 124 2.49 -9.59 -13.55
CA LEU A 124 1.41 -9.07 -12.71
C LEU A 124 0.27 -10.08 -12.59
N PRO A 125 -0.47 -10.06 -11.47
CA PRO A 125 -0.15 -9.33 -10.24
C PRO A 125 1.11 -9.87 -9.56
N ARG A 126 1.78 -9.00 -8.80
CA ARG A 126 2.96 -9.35 -7.99
C ARG A 126 2.76 -8.78 -6.60
N THR A 127 2.81 -9.64 -5.58
CA THR A 127 2.62 -9.23 -4.19
C THR A 127 3.79 -9.70 -3.33
N TYR A 128 4.28 -8.83 -2.45
CA TYR A 128 5.27 -9.17 -1.43
C TYR A 128 4.64 -9.04 -0.05
N LEU A 129 4.77 -10.11 0.73
CA LEU A 129 4.26 -10.21 2.09
C LEU A 129 5.44 -10.11 3.05
N PHE A 130 5.63 -8.94 3.67
CA PHE A 130 6.72 -8.68 4.61
C PHE A 130 6.27 -9.01 6.03
N ASP A 131 6.94 -9.97 6.68
CA ASP A 131 6.70 -10.27 8.09
C ASP A 131 7.31 -9.17 9.01
N ARG A 132 7.15 -9.30 10.33
CA ARG A 132 7.67 -8.31 11.31
C ARG A 132 9.19 -8.11 11.28
N THR A 133 9.92 -9.06 10.68
CA THR A 133 11.37 -8.99 10.47
C THR A 133 11.74 -8.47 9.08
N HIS A 134 10.73 -8.12 8.27
CA HIS A 134 10.84 -7.76 6.86
C HIS A 134 11.50 -8.82 5.98
N ARG A 135 11.33 -10.09 6.32
CA ARG A 135 11.52 -11.18 5.35
C ARG A 135 10.29 -11.20 4.44
N ALA A 136 10.54 -11.22 3.13
CA ALA A 136 9.49 -11.18 2.12
C ALA A 136 9.16 -12.60 1.62
N GLU A 137 7.87 -12.92 1.57
CA GLU A 137 7.31 -14.00 0.74
C GLU A 137 6.70 -13.36 -0.51
N SER A 138 7.14 -13.77 -1.71
CA SER A 138 6.61 -13.24 -2.97
C SER A 138 5.53 -14.16 -3.57
N VAL A 139 4.45 -13.57 -4.05
CA VAL A 139 3.38 -14.24 -4.79
C VAL A 139 3.30 -13.65 -6.19
N SER A 140 3.43 -14.49 -7.22
CA SER A 140 3.15 -14.14 -8.61
C SER A 140 1.81 -14.75 -9.03
N GLY A 141 0.97 -13.97 -9.70
CA GLY A 141 -0.39 -14.37 -10.01
C GLY A 141 -1.39 -14.01 -8.91
N ALA A 142 -2.66 -14.31 -9.17
CA ALA A 142 -3.78 -13.86 -8.34
C ALA A 142 -3.67 -14.36 -6.90
N LEU A 143 -4.00 -13.47 -5.95
CA LEU A 143 -4.10 -13.82 -4.54
C LEU A 143 -5.33 -14.70 -4.30
N THR A 144 -5.17 -15.71 -3.46
CA THR A 144 -6.31 -16.45 -2.92
C THR A 144 -6.65 -15.93 -1.52
N GLU A 145 -7.94 -15.75 -1.25
CA GLU A 145 -8.41 -15.30 0.07
C GLU A 145 -7.95 -16.23 1.20
N PRO A 146 -8.03 -17.58 1.09
CA PRO A 146 -7.59 -18.46 2.16
C PRO A 146 -6.10 -18.31 2.49
N GLU A 147 -5.23 -18.16 1.49
CA GLU A 147 -3.79 -18.00 1.71
C GLU A 147 -3.47 -16.65 2.36
N LEU A 148 -4.06 -15.58 1.83
CA LEU A 148 -3.83 -14.24 2.36
C LEU A 148 -4.34 -14.14 3.81
N LEU A 149 -5.54 -14.64 4.10
CA LEU A 149 -6.08 -14.63 5.46
C LEU A 149 -5.23 -15.46 6.42
N ARG A 150 -4.72 -16.62 5.98
CA ARG A 150 -3.78 -17.43 6.78
C ARG A 150 -2.50 -16.65 7.07
N TRP A 151 -1.96 -15.93 6.09
CA TRP A 151 -0.76 -15.12 6.30
C TRP A 151 -1.02 -13.99 7.30
N PHE A 152 -2.09 -13.19 7.11
CA PHE A 152 -2.43 -12.09 8.02
C PHE A 152 -2.69 -12.60 9.45
N ALA A 153 -3.35 -13.75 9.61
CA ALA A 153 -3.60 -14.37 10.91
C ALA A 153 -2.32 -14.75 11.66
N ARG A 154 -1.24 -15.13 10.95
CA ARG A 154 0.06 -15.40 11.56
C ARG A 154 0.73 -14.13 12.07
N GLN A 155 0.49 -12.99 11.41
CA GLN A 155 1.10 -11.71 11.78
C GLN A 155 0.37 -10.99 12.93
N ALA A 156 -0.90 -11.35 13.17
CA ALA A 156 -1.74 -10.77 14.23
C ALA A 156 -1.53 -11.40 15.61
N ARG A 157 -0.62 -12.39 15.72
CA ARG A 157 -0.19 -13.00 16.97
C ARG A 157 1.00 -12.25 17.56
#